data_AF-A0A3A1WRQ1-F1
#
_entry.id   AF-A0A3A1WRQ1-F1
#
_cell.length_a   1.000
_cell.length_b   1.000
_cell.length_c   1.000
_cell.angle_alpha   90.00
_cell.angle_beta   90.00
_cell.angle_gamma   90.00
#
_symmetry.space_group_name_H-M   'P 1'
#
loop_
_entity.id
_entity.type
_entity.pdbx_description
1 polymer ?
#
loop_
_entity_poly.entity_id
_entity_poly.type
_entity_poly.pdbx_seq_one_letter_code
_entity_poly.pdbx_strand_id
1 'polypeptide(L)'
;MGIKYSNNAYSNNAYSNNEQLNAPPKPPIIITPLVASDASTSSEILWYIARNIPEFRKWVIANPAADARLLEYISQQGGPDVRHSFEVLFDGYDSVS
;
A
#
# COMPACT_ATOMS: atom_id res chain seq x y z
N MET A 1 50.79 40.00 9.97
CA MET A 1 49.50 40.71 10.13
C MET A 1 48.65 40.35 8.91
N GLY A 2 47.61 39.51 8.94
CA GLY A 2 46.67 39.19 10.00
C GLY A 2 45.35 39.92 9.75
N ILE A 3 44.46 39.38 8.92
CA ILE A 3 43.00 39.49 9.10
C ILE A 3 42.40 38.11 8.85
N LYS A 4 41.55 37.71 9.80
CA LYS A 4 40.85 36.43 9.94
C LYS A 4 39.51 36.44 9.20
N TYR A 5 39.05 35.23 8.90
CA TYR A 5 37.74 34.72 8.47
C TYR A 5 36.50 35.62 8.63
N SER A 6 35.58 35.57 7.66
CA SER A 6 34.17 35.23 7.95
C SER A 6 33.45 34.63 6.74
N ASN A 7 32.49 33.78 7.08
CA ASN A 7 31.75 32.83 6.27
C ASN A 7 30.75 33.49 5.32
N ASN A 8 30.54 32.87 4.16
CA ASN A 8 29.16 32.69 3.70
C ASN A 8 28.95 31.24 3.29
N ALA A 9 28.25 30.53 4.19
CA ALA A 9 27.58 29.28 3.91
C ALA A 9 26.45 29.53 2.90
N TYR A 10 25.91 28.43 2.37
CA TYR A 10 24.71 28.33 1.52
C TYR A 10 24.93 28.50 0.00
N SER A 11 25.25 27.39 -0.66
CA SER A 11 24.40 26.93 -1.77
C SER A 11 24.45 25.40 -1.80
N ASN A 12 23.60 24.78 -0.98
CA ASN A 12 23.37 23.35 -1.00
C ASN A 12 22.30 23.03 -2.05
N ASN A 13 22.61 22.02 -2.86
CA ASN A 13 21.69 21.11 -3.54
C ASN A 13 20.86 21.66 -4.71
N ALA A 14 21.48 21.64 -5.89
CA ALA A 14 20.78 21.50 -7.17
C ALA A 14 20.69 20.03 -7.65
N TYR A 15 20.91 19.05 -6.76
CA TYR A 15 20.59 17.64 -7.01
C TYR A 15 19.18 17.35 -6.48
N SER A 16 18.20 18.05 -7.05
CA SER A 16 16.81 17.99 -6.63
C SER A 16 16.08 16.86 -7.37
N ASN A 17 15.69 15.85 -6.58
CA ASN A 17 14.41 15.12 -6.64
C ASN A 17 14.22 13.87 -7.52
N ASN A 18 15.20 13.42 -8.31
CA ASN A 18 14.92 12.30 -9.24
C ASN A 18 15.40 10.92 -8.75
N GLU A 19 16.38 10.83 -7.83
CA GLU A 19 16.91 9.51 -7.41
C GLU A 19 16.13 8.86 -6.26
N GLN A 20 15.37 9.65 -5.49
CA GLN A 20 14.63 9.14 -4.34
C GLN A 20 13.35 8.39 -4.73
N LEU A 21 12.87 8.54 -5.97
CA LEU A 21 11.73 7.78 -6.50
C LEU A 21 12.12 6.37 -6.98
N ASN A 22 13.42 6.09 -7.15
CA ASN A 22 13.93 4.83 -7.71
C ASN A 22 14.65 3.95 -6.68
N ALA A 23 14.80 4.40 -5.44
CA ALA A 23 15.33 3.57 -4.36
C ALA A 23 14.23 2.68 -3.78
N PRO A 24 14.46 1.37 -3.58
CA PRO A 24 13.49 0.50 -2.94
C PRO A 24 13.18 1.03 -1.52
N PRO A 25 11.91 0.93 -1.07
CA PRO A 25 11.52 1.41 0.25
C PRO A 25 12.37 0.75 1.34
N LYS A 26 12.78 1.55 2.33
CA LYS A 26 13.62 1.07 3.43
C LYS A 26 12.89 -0.03 4.21
N PRO A 27 13.51 -1.20 4.46
CA PRO A 27 12.88 -2.29 5.20
C PRO A 27 12.55 -1.94 6.66
N PRO A 28 11.53 -2.59 7.26
CA PRO A 28 10.62 -3.57 6.65
C PRO A 28 9.47 -2.90 5.89
N ILE A 29 9.02 -3.54 4.79
CA ILE A 29 7.80 -3.12 4.09
C ILE A 29 6.63 -3.29 5.06
N ILE A 30 6.04 -2.18 5.48
CA ILE A 30 4.88 -2.18 6.37
C ILE A 30 3.63 -2.42 5.54
N ILE A 31 2.87 -3.47 5.87
CA ILE A 31 1.54 -3.67 5.29
C ILE A 31 0.63 -2.56 5.83
N THR A 32 0.04 -1.80 4.92
CA THR A 32 -0.89 -0.70 5.22
C THR A 32 -2.17 -0.88 4.41
N PRO A 33 -3.26 -0.16 4.73
CA PRO A 33 -4.51 -0.30 3.98
C PRO A 33 -4.30 0.07 2.52
N LEU A 34 -3.51 1.12 2.28
CA LEU A 34 -3.12 1.57 0.95
C LEU A 34 -2.44 0.46 0.16
N VAL A 35 -1.44 -0.22 0.74
CA VAL A 35 -0.76 -1.36 0.08
C VAL A 35 -1.76 -2.49 -0.19
N ALA A 36 -2.63 -2.81 0.77
CA ALA A 36 -3.60 -3.90 0.60
C ALA A 36 -4.64 -3.62 -0.49
N SER A 37 -5.01 -2.35 -0.74
CA SER A 37 -6.00 -1.93 -1.74
C SER A 37 -5.41 -1.44 -3.07
N ASP A 38 -4.09 -1.26 -3.18
CA ASP A 38 -3.42 -0.76 -4.39
C ASP A 38 -3.43 -1.82 -5.51
N ALA A 39 -3.90 -1.43 -6.71
CA ALA A 39 -3.98 -2.30 -7.88
C ALA A 39 -2.61 -2.77 -8.41
N SER A 40 -1.52 -2.11 -8.01
CA SER A 40 -0.14 -2.51 -8.33
C SER A 40 0.43 -3.55 -7.36
N THR A 41 -0.26 -3.86 -6.26
CA THR A 41 0.19 -4.86 -5.29
C THR A 41 0.16 -6.26 -5.89
N SER A 42 1.27 -6.97 -5.78
CA SER A 42 1.41 -8.30 -6.38
C SER A 42 0.49 -9.34 -5.73
N SER A 43 0.05 -10.32 -6.53
CA SER A 43 -0.78 -11.43 -6.04
C SER A 43 -0.13 -12.16 -4.85
N GLU A 44 1.19 -12.32 -4.84
CA GLU A 44 1.92 -12.94 -3.73
C GLU A 44 1.72 -12.18 -2.40
N ILE A 45 1.81 -10.84 -2.43
CA ILE A 45 1.59 -10.00 -1.26
C ILE A 45 0.13 -10.07 -0.83
N LEU A 46 -0.82 -10.06 -1.76
CA LEU A 46 -2.24 -10.17 -1.43
C LEU A 46 -2.57 -11.51 -0.74
N TRP A 47 -2.00 -12.62 -1.22
CA TRP A 47 -2.12 -13.93 -0.58
C TRP A 47 -1.44 -13.98 0.78
N TYR A 48 -0.28 -13.31 0.94
CA TYR A 48 0.38 -13.19 2.23
C TYR A 48 -0.50 -12.46 3.24
N ILE A 49 -1.11 -11.33 2.86
CA ILE A 49 -2.05 -10.58 3.71
C ILE A 49 -3.23 -11.47 4.09
N ALA A 50 -3.87 -12.12 3.11
CA ALA A 50 -5.05 -12.94 3.34
C ALA A 50 -4.79 -14.09 4.33
N ARG A 51 -3.61 -14.71 4.29
CA ARG A 51 -3.27 -15.85 5.15
C ARG A 51 -2.81 -15.41 6.54
N ASN A 52 -2.07 -14.32 6.64
CA ASN A 52 -1.31 -14.01 7.86
C ASN A 52 -1.84 -12.80 8.63
N ILE A 53 -2.67 -11.95 8.02
CA ILE A 53 -3.02 -10.64 8.59
C ILE A 53 -4.54 -10.38 8.48
N PRO A 54 -5.37 -11.02 9.34
CA PRO A 54 -6.83 -10.99 9.24
C PRO A 54 -7.45 -9.59 9.21
N GLU A 55 -6.90 -8.63 9.96
CA GLU A 55 -7.37 -7.25 10.05
C GLU A 55 -7.24 -6.46 8.73
N PHE A 56 -6.44 -6.94 7.78
CA PHE A 56 -6.27 -6.32 6.47
C PHE A 56 -7.08 -6.98 5.34
N ARG A 57 -7.73 -8.12 5.58
CA ARG A 57 -8.52 -8.83 4.56
C ARG A 57 -9.61 -7.94 3.94
N LYS A 58 -10.26 -7.08 4.73
CA LYS A 58 -11.24 -6.11 4.24
C LYS A 58 -10.71 -5.17 3.17
N TRP A 59 -9.43 -4.77 3.27
CA TRP A 59 -8.79 -3.90 2.30
C TRP A 59 -8.39 -4.64 1.03
N VAL A 60 -8.09 -5.95 1.13
CA VAL A 60 -7.86 -6.81 -0.03
C VAL A 60 -9.14 -6.98 -0.86
N ILE A 61 -10.32 -7.02 -0.23
CA ILE A 61 -11.61 -7.06 -0.95
C ILE A 61 -11.79 -5.82 -1.85
N ALA A 62 -11.32 -4.66 -1.39
CA ALA A 62 -11.36 -3.42 -2.16
C ALA A 62 -10.26 -3.32 -3.24
N ASN A 63 -9.36 -4.31 -3.34
CA ASN A 63 -8.26 -4.29 -4.30
C ASN A 63 -8.71 -4.73 -5.70
N PRO A 64 -8.61 -3.89 -6.74
CA PRO A 64 -9.01 -4.27 -8.10
C PRO A 64 -8.22 -5.44 -8.72
N ALA A 65 -7.02 -5.72 -8.22
CA ALA A 65 -6.18 -6.84 -8.66
C ALA A 65 -6.48 -8.15 -7.90
N ALA A 66 -7.37 -8.14 -6.90
CA ALA A 66 -7.78 -9.35 -6.20
C ALA A 66 -8.65 -10.22 -7.11
N ASP A 67 -8.17 -11.42 -7.41
CA ASP A 67 -8.91 -12.38 -8.23
C ASP A 67 -10.02 -13.09 -7.43
N ALA A 68 -10.91 -13.78 -8.16
CA ALA A 68 -12.04 -14.49 -7.56
C ALA A 68 -11.61 -15.58 -6.56
N ARG A 69 -10.48 -16.26 -6.78
CA ARG A 69 -10.01 -17.33 -5.86
C ARG A 69 -9.53 -16.76 -4.53
N LEU A 70 -8.86 -15.62 -4.58
CA LEU A 70 -8.44 -14.91 -3.39
C LEU A 70 -9.65 -14.38 -2.60
N LEU A 71 -10.62 -13.78 -3.30
CA LEU A 71 -11.85 -13.28 -2.68
C LEU A 71 -12.68 -14.42 -2.05
N GLU A 72 -12.80 -15.56 -2.74
CA GLU A 72 -13.45 -16.75 -2.20
C GLU A 72 -12.72 -17.27 -0.95
N TYR A 73 -11.39 -17.32 -0.96
CA TYR A 73 -10.64 -17.69 0.22
C TYR A 73 -10.93 -16.74 1.40
N ILE A 74 -10.93 -15.43 1.15
CA ILE A 74 -11.20 -14.43 2.20
C ILE A 74 -12.63 -14.57 2.74
N SER A 75 -13.63 -14.84 1.88
CA SER A 75 -15.01 -15.03 2.32
C SER A 75 -15.17 -16.22 3.25
N GLN A 76 -14.42 -17.31 3.01
CA GLN A 76 -14.40 -18.49 3.87
C GLN A 76 -13.66 -18.25 5.19
N GLN A 77 -12.52 -17.56 5.15
CA GLN A 77 -11.71 -17.30 6.35
C GLN A 77 -12.27 -16.20 7.25
N GLY A 78 -13.10 -15.30 6.70
CA GLY A 78 -13.64 -14.16 7.43
C GLY A 78 -12.56 -13.20 7.94
N GLY A 79 -12.89 -12.43 8.97
CA GLY A 79 -12.02 -11.42 9.58
C GLY A 79 -12.81 -10.18 9.97
N PRO A 80 -12.18 -9.23 10.67
CA PRO A 80 -12.81 -7.95 11.00
C PRO A 80 -13.35 -7.26 9.73
N ASP A 81 -14.65 -6.94 9.74
CA ASP A 81 -15.40 -6.26 8.68
C ASP A 81 -15.41 -6.92 7.28
N VAL A 82 -14.95 -8.18 7.14
CA VAL A 82 -14.91 -8.88 5.84
C VAL A 82 -16.30 -9.00 5.22
N ARG A 83 -17.29 -9.42 6.01
CA ARG A 83 -18.68 -9.56 5.54
C ARG A 83 -19.21 -8.24 5.00
N HIS A 84 -19.10 -7.17 5.79
CA HIS A 84 -19.57 -5.84 5.42
C HIS A 84 -18.87 -5.32 4.16
N SER A 85 -17.57 -5.58 4.03
CA SER A 85 -16.80 -5.14 2.86
C SER A 85 -17.25 -5.85 1.56
N PHE A 86 -17.64 -7.13 1.64
CA PHE A 86 -18.26 -7.81 0.50
C PHE A 86 -19.63 -7.23 0.16
N GLU A 87 -20.47 -6.94 1.15
CA GLU A 87 -21.77 -6.28 0.93
C GLU A 87 -21.58 -4.95 0.18
N VAL A 88 -20.65 -4.10 0.62
CA VAL A 88 -20.31 -2.84 -0.06
C VAL A 88 -19.78 -3.06 -1.48
N LEU A 89 -18.93 -4.08 -1.69
CA LEU A 89 -18.42 -4.43 -3.02
C LEU A 89 -19.58 -4.78 -3.97
N PHE A 90 -20.51 -5.62 -3.52
CA PHE A 90 -21.65 -6.07 -4.33
C PHE A 90 -22.64 -4.94 -4.59
N ASP A 91 -22.96 -4.10 -3.59
CA ASP A 91 -23.78 -2.90 -3.77
C ASP A 91 -23.20 -1.97 -4.85
N GLY A 92 -21.86 -1.89 -4.90
CA GLY A 92 -21.15 -1.16 -5.95
C GLY A 92 -21.38 -1.72 -7.36
N TYR A 93 -21.43 -3.04 -7.52
CA TYR A 93 -21.73 -3.69 -8.81
C TYR A 93 -23.18 -3.48 -9.26
N ASP A 94 -24.13 -3.56 -8.33
CA ASP A 94 -25.55 -3.37 -8.65
C ASP A 94 -25.88 -1.92 -9.03
N SER A 95 -25.04 -0.96 -8.63
CA SER A 95 -25.22 0.47 -8.94
C SER A 95 -24.82 0.88 -10.36
N VAL A 96 -24.11 0.01 -11.09
CA VAL A 96 -23.63 0.26 -12.47
C VAL A 96 -24.33 -0.60 -13.52
N SER A 97 -25.28 -1.44 -13.11
CA SER A 97 -26.17 -2.24 -13.98
C SER A 97 -27.52 -1.57 -14.21
#